data_AF-N2B836-F1
#
_entry.id   AF-N2B836-F1
#
_cell.length_a   1.000
_cell.length_b   1.000
_cell.length_c   1.000
_cell.angle_alpha   90.00
_cell.angle_beta   90.00
_cell.angle_gamma   90.00
#
_symmetry.space_group_name_H-M   'P 1'
#
loop_
_entity.id
_entity.type
_entity.pdbx_description
1 polymer ?
#
loop_
_entity_poly.entity_id
_entity_poly.type
_entity_poly.pdbx_seq_one_letter_code
_entity_poly.pdbx_strand_id
1 'polypeptide(L)' 'MDAVIYTESGQEYEMLSGILEYESPGIMVSRGNMDGSFHLEHEYDIAVVGVDGAFGMELVCKYR' A
#
# COMPACT_ATOMS: atom_id res chain seq x y z
N MET A 1 -3.09 12.97 4.75
CA MET A 1 -3.27 12.05 3.62
C MET A 1 -2.61 10.77 4.05
N ASP A 2 -3.33 9.67 4.00
CA ASP A 2 -2.83 8.37 4.44
C ASP A 2 -2.66 7.44 3.24
N ALA A 3 -1.51 6.80 3.19
CA ALA A 3 -1.19 5.81 2.18
C ALA A 3 -0.91 4.45 2.81
N VAL A 4 -1.25 3.41 2.06
CA VAL A 4 -0.85 2.03 2.35
C VAL A 4 -0.11 1.44 1.17
N ILE A 5 0.99 0.74 1.45
CA ILE A 5 1.78 0.03 0.44
C ILE A 5 1.71 -1.48 0.72
N TYR A 6 1.25 -2.22 -0.27
CA TYR A 6 1.26 -3.69 -0.30
C TYR A 6 2.39 -4.16 -1.20
N THR A 7 3.49 -4.64 -0.61
CA THR A 7 4.61 -5.27 -1.31
C THR A 7 5.34 -6.24 -0.38
N GLU A 8 5.75 -7.39 -0.92
CA GLU A 8 6.58 -8.38 -0.23
C GLU A 8 8.02 -7.88 -0.06
N SER A 9 8.47 -6.98 -0.92
CA SER A 9 9.84 -6.46 -0.93
C SER A 9 10.01 -5.30 0.04
N GLY A 10 10.88 -5.46 1.04
CA GLY A 10 11.26 -4.36 1.92
C GLY A 10 11.95 -3.21 1.17
N GLN A 11 12.76 -3.52 0.15
CA GLN A 11 13.43 -2.50 -0.66
C GLN A 11 12.43 -1.67 -1.47
N GLU A 12 11.42 -2.32 -2.03
CA GLU A 12 10.37 -1.64 -2.79
C GLU A 12 9.52 -0.76 -1.87
N TYR A 13 9.21 -1.24 -0.67
CA TYR A 13 8.53 -0.45 0.36
C TYR A 13 9.28 0.86 0.68
N GLU A 14 10.58 0.78 0.96
CA GLU A 14 11.40 1.97 1.27
C GLU A 14 11.44 2.94 0.08
N MET A 15 11.62 2.41 -1.14
CA MET A 15 11.66 3.23 -2.36
C MET A 15 10.33 3.98 -2.58
N LEU A 16 9.21 3.26 -2.51
CA LEU A 16 7.89 3.82 -2.74
C LEU A 16 7.48 4.80 -1.62
N SER A 17 7.82 4.48 -0.37
CA SER A 17 7.60 5.39 0.77
C SER A 17 8.36 6.70 0.57
N GLY A 18 9.63 6.64 0.18
CA GLY A 18 10.43 7.84 -0.10
C GLY A 18 9.88 8.69 -1.25
N ILE A 19 9.36 8.05 -2.30
CA ILE A 19 8.69 8.76 -3.41
C ILE A 19 7.42 9.48 -2.90
N LEU A 20 6.58 8.79 -2.12
CA LEU A 20 5.36 9.37 -1.59
C LEU A 20 5.62 10.53 -0.64
N GLU A 21 6.61 10.41 0.25
CA GLU A 21 6.99 11.48 1.17
C GLU A 21 7.55 12.70 0.43
N TYR A 22 8.29 12.49 -0.66
CA TYR A 22 8.84 13.58 -1.48
C TYR A 22 7.74 14.32 -2.27
N GLU A 23 6.86 13.58 -2.93
CA GLU A 23 5.79 14.15 -3.77
C GLU A 23 4.64 14.74 -2.94
N SER A 24 4.40 14.20 -1.74
CA SER A 24 3.36 14.66 -0.82
C SER A 24 3.89 14.80 0.62
N PRO A 25 4.62 15.89 0.93
CA PRO A 25 5.16 16.13 2.26
C PRO A 25 4.08 16.05 3.35
N GLY A 26 4.31 15.22 4.36
CA GLY A 26 3.37 15.01 5.48
C GLY A 26 2.31 13.92 5.24
N ILE A 27 2.42 13.15 4.16
CA ILE A 27 1.67 11.90 3.99
C ILE A 27 2.10 10.89 5.08
N MET A 28 1.14 10.16 5.68
CA MET A 28 1.48 9.03 6.54
C MET A 28 1.46 7.77 5.70
N VAL A 29 2.60 7.08 5.64
CA VAL A 29 2.73 5.83 4.87
C VAL A 29 2.75 4.65 5.84
N SER A 30 1.88 3.69 5.57
CA SER A 30 1.78 2.43 6.31
C SER A 30 2.10 1.25 5.40
N ARG A 31 2.57 0.15 5.99
CA ARG A 31 2.73 -1.12 5.28
C ARG A 31 1.48 -1.97 5.48
N GLY A 32 0.89 -2.40 4.38
CA GLY A 32 -0.25 -3.29 4.40
C GLY A 32 0.12 -4.70 4.87
N ASN A 33 -0.72 -5.31 5.70
CA ASN A 33 -0.59 -6.71 6.07
C ASN A 33 -1.01 -7.61 4.89
N MET A 34 -0.24 -8.66 4.63
CA MET A 34 -0.45 -9.62 3.54
C MET A 34 -0.40 -11.07 4.07
N ASP A 35 -1.06 -11.32 5.21
CA ASP A 35 -1.15 -12.64 5.86
C ASP A 35 -2.17 -13.60 5.19
N GLY A 36 -2.60 -13.29 3.98
CA GLY A 36 -3.67 -14.01 3.28
C GLY A 36 -5.08 -13.70 3.80
N SER A 37 -5.19 -12.86 4.84
CA SER A 37 -6.43 -12.23 5.27
C SER A 37 -6.37 -10.73 4.96
N PHE A 38 -7.48 -10.17 4.49
CA PHE A 38 -7.51 -8.76 4.09
C PHE A 38 -8.00 -7.89 5.25
N HIS A 39 -7.13 -7.00 5.73
CA HIS A 39 -7.41 -6.07 6.81
C HIS A 39 -7.63 -4.66 6.24
N LEU A 40 -8.90 -4.25 6.10
CA LEU A 40 -9.31 -2.90 5.68
C LEU A 40 -9.86 -2.10 6.86
N GLU A 41 -9.17 -2.16 7.99
CA GLU A 41 -9.64 -1.52 9.23
C GLU A 41 -9.48 0.01 9.22
N HIS A 42 -8.75 0.56 8.24
CA HIS A 42 -8.47 1.99 8.10
C HIS A 42 -8.76 2.47 6.67
N GLU A 43 -9.39 3.62 6.53
CA GLU A 43 -9.61 4.26 5.23
C GLU A 43 -8.34 4.98 4.79
N TYR A 44 -7.79 4.58 3.64
CA TYR A 44 -6.61 5.21 3.04
C TYR A 44 -7.01 6.08 1.85
N ASP A 45 -6.34 7.22 1.70
CA ASP A 45 -6.49 8.08 0.52
C ASP A 45 -5.78 7.48 -0.71
N ILE A 46 -4.69 6.75 -0.47
CA ILE A 46 -3.84 6.15 -1.52
C ILE A 46 -3.52 4.70 -1.16
N ALA A 47 -3.72 3.79 -2.11
CA ALA A 47 -3.24 2.41 -2.01
C ALA A 47 -2.26 2.12 -3.15
N VAL A 48 -1.04 1.69 -2.79
CA VAL A 48 -0.01 1.24 -3.75
C VAL A 48 0.09 -0.27 -3.66
N VAL A 49 -0.12 -0.96 -4.78
CA VAL A 49 -0.19 -2.42 -4.86
C VAL A 49 0.93 -2.92 -5.76
N GLY A 50 2.05 -3.35 -5.15
CA GLY A 50 3.21 -3.97 -5.77
C GLY A 50 3.23 -5.47 -5.48
N VAL A 51 2.16 -6.17 -5.84
CA VAL A 51 2.02 -7.63 -5.69
C VAL A 51 1.44 -8.24 -6.96
N ASP A 52 1.99 -9.40 -7.33
CA ASP A 52 1.69 -10.02 -8.61
C ASP A 52 0.38 -10.82 -8.61
N GLY A 53 -0.24 -10.87 -9.80
CA GLY A 53 -1.30 -11.82 -10.12
C GLY A 53 -2.64 -11.56 -9.42
N ALA A 54 -3.32 -12.66 -9.07
CA ALA A 54 -4.69 -12.60 -8.55
C ALA A 54 -4.79 -11.91 -7.18
N PHE A 55 -3.74 -11.99 -6.37
CA PHE A 55 -3.70 -11.39 -5.04
C PHE A 55 -3.73 -9.86 -5.11
N GLY A 56 -2.95 -9.26 -6.03
CA GLY A 56 -3.00 -7.82 -6.29
C GLY A 56 -4.36 -7.35 -6.82
N MET A 57 -5.00 -8.16 -7.69
CA MET A 57 -6.33 -7.85 -8.21
C MET A 57 -7.40 -7.84 -7.11
N GLU A 58 -7.32 -8.79 -6.18
CA GLU A 58 -8.24 -8.86 -5.04
C GLU A 58 -8.11 -7.64 -4.13
N LEU A 59 -6.90 -7.15 -3.89
CA LEU A 59 -6.63 -5.92 -3.13
C LEU A 59 -7.26 -4.69 -3.79
N VAL A 60 -7.00 -4.48 -5.09
CA VAL A 60 -7.50 -3.30 -5.81
C VAL A 60 -9.03 -3.27 -5.89
N CYS A 61 -9.68 -4.42 -6.04
CA CYS A 61 -11.14 -4.52 -6.10
C CYS A 61 -11.87 -3.97 -4.86
N LYS A 62 -11.17 -3.82 -3.73
CA LYS A 62 -11.76 -3.32 -2.48
C LYS A 62 -11.67 -1.80 -2.32
N TYR A 63 -10.81 -1.14 -3.09
CA TYR A 63 -10.69 0.31 -3.14
C TYR A 63 -11.59 0.94 -4.23
N ARG A 64 -12.58 0.17 -4.73
CA ARG A 64 -13.51 0.56 -5.79
C ARG A 64 -14.91 0.77 -5.24
#